data_AF-A0A1H6BP33-F1
#
_entry.id   AF-A0A1H6BP33-F1
#
_cell.length_a   1.000
_cell.length_b   1.000
_cell.length_c   1.000
_cell.angle_alpha   90.00
_cell.angle_beta   90.00
_cell.angle_gamma   90.00
#
_symmetry.space_group_name_H-M   'P 1'
#
loop_
_entity.id
_entity.type
_entity.pdbx_description
1 polymer ?
#
loop_
_entity_poly.entity_id
_entity_poly.type
_entity_poly.pdbx_seq_one_letter_code
_entity_poly.pdbx_strand_id
1 'polypeptide(L)'
;MTRHELPVGMIRAPHVVGTHDGYMPGFGNDFETEALPGALPQGMNSPQKCNYGLYGEQLSGTAFTANPPERTWTYRIRPSVKHSARYTKIDLPYWKSAPCVDPDVISLGQYRWDPVEATGETTWLTGMRTMTTAGDVNTQVGMASHIYLVTESMVDSYFYSADSELLVVPQEGRLRFCTELGVIDLAPQEIAIIPRGLVYRVEVLEGPCRGFVCENYGQKFELPGRGPIGANCLANPRDFKAPVAAYEDREVPSTLTIKWCGQFHETQIAQSPLDVVAWHGNYAPYKYDLSTYCPVGAVLFDHPDPSIFTVLTAPSGVPGTANIDFVLFRERWMVAENTFRPPWYHKNIMSELMGNIYGQYDAKPQGFVPGGMSLHNMMLPHGPDRNAFEGASNAELKAEKLDNTMSFMFETRFPQHLTEFAAKEAPLQDDYIDCWESLEKKFDGTPGKK
;
A
#
# COMPACT_ATOMS: atom_id res chain seq x y z
N MET A 1 3.63 35.47 23.99
CA MET A 1 4.78 34.74 23.42
C MET A 1 6.05 35.21 24.11
N THR A 2 6.84 34.29 24.65
CA THR A 2 8.21 34.56 25.10
C THR A 2 9.06 34.90 23.87
N ARG A 3 9.85 35.99 23.93
CA ARG A 3 10.83 36.28 22.86
C ARG A 3 11.94 35.24 22.94
N HIS A 4 12.12 34.48 21.87
CA HIS A 4 13.07 33.37 21.80
C HIS A 4 14.35 33.83 21.09
N GLU A 5 15.05 34.82 21.67
CA GLU A 5 16.39 35.21 21.20
C GLU A 5 17.37 34.05 21.41
N LEU A 6 18.22 33.79 20.42
CA LEU A 6 19.21 32.72 20.52
C LEU A 6 20.35 33.17 21.44
N PRO A 7 20.79 32.31 22.39
CA PRO A 7 22.06 32.52 23.07
C PRO A 7 23.20 32.72 22.07
N VAL A 8 24.18 33.53 22.44
CA VAL A 8 25.35 33.83 21.59
C VAL A 8 26.01 32.52 21.13
N GLY A 9 26.20 32.38 19.82
CA GLY A 9 26.82 31.20 19.20
C GLY A 9 25.86 30.06 18.86
N MET A 10 24.58 30.11 19.26
CA MET A 10 23.60 29.13 18.79
C MET A 10 23.09 29.48 17.39
N ILE A 11 23.09 28.49 16.50
CA ILE A 11 22.52 28.57 15.16
C ILE A 11 21.24 27.74 15.15
N ARG A 12 20.13 28.34 14.72
CA ARG A 12 18.81 27.68 14.61
C ARG A 12 18.55 27.33 13.14
N ALA A 13 17.78 26.27 12.92
CA ALA A 13 17.24 25.96 11.61
C ALA A 13 16.51 27.19 11.01
N PRO A 14 16.70 27.49 9.71
CA PRO A 14 16.10 28.65 9.06
C PRO A 14 14.60 28.48 8.77
N HIS A 15 14.12 27.24 8.71
CA HIS A 15 12.74 26.89 8.37
C HIS A 15 12.15 25.94 9.42
N VAL A 16 10.83 26.02 9.58
CA VAL A 16 10.05 25.14 10.46
C VAL A 16 9.53 23.90 9.74
N VAL A 17 9.42 23.95 8.41
CA VAL A 17 8.85 22.86 7.59
C VAL A 17 9.97 21.97 7.06
N GLY A 18 10.29 20.91 7.81
CA GLY A 18 11.04 19.72 7.37
C GLY A 18 12.33 19.94 6.56
N THR A 19 12.81 18.86 5.94
CA THR A 19 13.95 18.86 5.00
C THR A 19 13.54 18.42 3.59
N HIS A 20 12.23 18.28 3.36
CA HIS A 20 11.66 17.78 2.12
C HIS A 20 10.59 18.75 1.63
N ASP A 21 10.81 19.36 0.48
CA ASP A 21 9.86 20.31 -0.10
C ASP A 21 8.49 19.66 -0.31
N GLY A 22 7.45 20.30 0.24
CA GLY A 22 6.08 19.82 0.14
C GLY A 22 5.69 18.67 1.08
N TYR A 23 6.60 18.20 1.95
CA TYR A 23 6.33 17.07 2.84
C TYR A 23 6.84 17.26 4.27
N MET A 24 6.16 16.59 5.21
CA MET A 24 6.53 16.48 6.62
C MET A 24 6.92 15.02 6.94
N PRO A 25 8.16 14.75 7.38
CA PRO A 25 8.61 13.40 7.70
C PRO A 25 8.10 12.91 9.06
N GLY A 26 7.89 11.59 9.18
CA GLY A 26 7.63 10.90 10.45
C GLY A 26 6.28 10.17 10.49
N PHE A 27 6.30 8.84 10.32
CA PHE A 27 5.11 7.99 10.42
C PHE A 27 4.42 8.14 11.79
N GLY A 28 3.12 8.47 11.77
CA GLY A 28 2.29 8.57 12.97
C GLY A 28 2.49 9.84 13.82
N ASN A 29 3.25 10.82 13.33
CA ASN A 29 3.38 12.12 14.00
C ASN A 29 2.02 12.83 14.09
N ASP A 30 1.85 13.69 15.11
CA ASP A 30 0.82 14.74 15.10
C ASP A 30 1.40 15.95 14.35
N PHE A 31 1.00 16.11 13.10
CA PHE A 31 1.49 17.16 12.21
C PHE A 31 0.69 18.44 12.35
N GLU A 32 1.29 19.58 12.01
CA GLU A 32 0.62 20.88 11.87
C GLU A 32 1.11 21.54 10.59
N THR A 33 0.19 21.92 9.70
CA THR A 33 0.52 22.61 8.45
C THR A 33 -0.59 23.56 8.03
N GLU A 34 -0.21 24.71 7.46
CA GLU A 34 -1.11 25.73 6.97
C GLU A 34 -0.59 26.34 5.65
N ALA A 35 -1.47 26.47 4.67
CA ALA A 35 -1.17 27.14 3.41
C ALA A 35 -1.25 28.67 3.54
N LEU A 36 -2.01 29.17 4.53
CA LEU A 36 -2.14 30.59 4.85
C LEU A 36 -1.71 30.87 6.30
N PRO A 37 -0.91 31.92 6.56
CA PRO A 37 -0.38 32.20 7.91
C PRO A 37 -1.47 32.38 8.97
N GLY A 38 -1.39 31.62 10.06
CA GLY A 38 -2.33 31.67 11.16
C GLY A 38 -3.70 31.07 10.85
N ALA A 39 -3.84 30.25 9.81
CA ALA A 39 -5.07 29.51 9.55
C ALA A 39 -5.35 28.47 10.66
N LEU A 40 -4.30 27.86 11.24
CA LEU A 40 -4.43 27.00 12.41
C LEU A 40 -4.76 27.80 13.67
N PRO A 41 -5.89 27.52 14.37
CA PRO A 41 -6.16 28.10 15.67
C PRO A 41 -5.12 27.67 16.70
N GLN A 42 -4.81 28.57 17.62
CA GLN A 42 -3.77 28.35 18.63
C GLN A 42 -4.41 28.02 19.99
N GLY A 43 -4.02 26.88 20.57
CA GLY A 43 -4.46 26.44 21.90
C GLY A 43 -5.90 25.88 21.99
N MET A 44 -6.56 25.66 20.85
CA MET A 44 -7.91 25.07 20.76
C MET A 44 -8.16 24.53 19.35
N ASN A 45 -9.10 23.59 19.18
CA ASN A 45 -9.47 23.06 17.85
C ASN A 45 -10.74 23.71 17.27
N SER A 46 -11.62 24.25 18.11
CA SER A 46 -12.96 24.71 17.71
C SER A 46 -13.22 26.13 18.20
N PRO A 47 -12.49 27.14 17.68
CA PRO A 47 -12.78 28.53 18.01
C PRO A 47 -14.18 28.91 17.53
N GLN A 48 -14.83 29.87 18.21
CA GLN A 48 -16.12 30.40 17.75
C GLN A 48 -16.04 31.00 16.34
N LYS A 49 -14.87 31.54 15.97
CA LYS A 49 -14.56 32.09 14.66
C LYS A 49 -13.18 31.59 14.25
N CYS A 50 -13.09 30.70 13.27
CA CYS A 50 -11.81 30.34 12.70
C CYS A 50 -11.26 31.53 11.90
N ASN A 51 -9.93 31.66 11.85
CA ASN A 51 -9.31 32.62 10.96
C ASN A 51 -9.73 32.37 9.51
N TYR A 52 -9.75 33.43 8.70
CA TYR A 52 -10.25 33.41 7.32
C TYR A 52 -11.73 33.00 7.16
N GLY A 53 -12.49 32.85 8.25
CA GLY A 53 -13.88 32.40 8.18
C GLY A 53 -14.02 30.92 7.84
N LEU A 54 -12.95 30.13 8.03
CA LEU A 54 -12.93 28.69 7.75
C LEU A 54 -13.88 27.90 8.66
N TYR A 55 -14.20 26.69 8.24
CA TYR A 55 -14.90 25.70 9.03
C TYR A 55 -13.91 24.72 9.64
N GLY A 56 -13.90 24.61 10.97
CA GLY A 56 -13.20 23.54 11.67
C GLY A 56 -13.99 22.24 11.56
N GLU A 57 -13.35 21.19 11.04
CA GLU A 57 -13.94 19.87 10.83
C GLU A 57 -12.96 18.79 11.30
N GLN A 58 -13.46 17.65 11.76
CA GLN A 58 -12.62 16.54 12.21
C GLN A 58 -12.91 15.28 11.40
N LEU A 59 -11.86 14.71 10.81
CA LEU A 59 -11.84 13.34 10.29
C LEU A 59 -11.33 12.42 11.41
N SER A 60 -12.17 11.47 11.84
CA SER A 60 -11.81 10.49 12.87
C SER A 60 -11.49 9.16 12.19
N GLY A 61 -10.22 8.76 12.21
CA GLY A 61 -9.74 7.52 11.59
C GLY A 61 -9.94 6.28 12.47
N THR A 62 -10.09 6.48 13.79
CA THR A 62 -10.36 5.42 14.77
C THR A 62 -11.55 5.80 15.65
N ALA A 63 -12.02 4.84 16.46
CA ALA A 63 -12.91 5.17 17.57
C ALA A 63 -12.26 6.19 18.52
N PHE A 64 -13.06 7.06 19.14
CA PHE A 64 -12.57 8.12 20.04
C PHE A 64 -11.79 7.60 21.25
N THR A 65 -12.04 6.35 21.67
CA THR A 65 -11.42 5.71 22.83
C THR A 65 -10.24 4.79 22.46
N ALA A 66 -9.81 4.79 21.19
CA ALA A 66 -8.59 4.09 20.79
C ALA A 66 -7.35 4.68 21.49
N ASN A 67 -6.27 3.91 21.58
CA ASN A 67 -5.06 4.31 22.29
C ASN A 67 -3.78 4.03 21.48
N PRO A 68 -3.14 5.06 20.90
CA PRO A 68 -3.65 6.43 20.78
C PRO A 68 -4.82 6.51 19.78
N PRO A 69 -5.72 7.50 19.90
CA PRO A 69 -6.70 7.78 18.87
C PRO A 69 -6.03 8.44 17.66
N GLU A 70 -6.52 8.14 16.46
CA GLU A 70 -6.08 8.79 15.22
C GLU A 70 -7.17 9.64 14.60
N ARG A 71 -6.80 10.91 14.37
CA ARG A 71 -7.70 11.96 13.90
C ARG A 71 -6.92 13.07 13.22
N THR A 72 -7.60 13.79 12.34
CA THR A 72 -7.13 15.02 11.74
C THR A 72 -8.21 16.09 11.81
N TRP A 73 -7.84 17.26 12.32
CA TRP A 73 -8.63 18.47 12.23
C TRP A 73 -8.26 19.21 10.95
N THR A 74 -9.27 19.62 10.19
CA THR A 74 -9.15 20.42 8.98
C THR A 74 -9.81 21.77 9.19
N TYR A 75 -9.24 22.80 8.58
CA TYR A 75 -9.80 24.14 8.51
C TYR A 75 -10.00 24.46 7.04
N ARG A 76 -11.25 24.34 6.59
CA ARG A 76 -11.62 24.28 5.17
C ARG A 76 -12.61 25.37 4.78
N ILE A 77 -12.70 25.65 3.48
CA ILE A 77 -13.55 26.72 2.93
C ILE A 77 -15.04 26.38 3.09
N ARG A 78 -15.43 25.14 2.81
CA ARG A 78 -16.79 24.60 3.02
C ARG A 78 -16.73 23.28 3.76
N PRO A 79 -17.62 23.03 4.73
CA PRO A 79 -17.64 21.77 5.46
C PRO A 79 -18.06 20.61 4.53
N SER A 80 -17.57 19.39 4.77
CA SER A 80 -17.84 18.21 3.91
C SER A 80 -19.31 17.86 3.78
N VAL A 81 -20.17 18.31 4.71
CA VAL A 81 -21.63 18.18 4.57
C VAL A 81 -22.18 18.95 3.36
N LYS A 82 -21.41 19.88 2.78
CA LYS A 82 -21.67 20.56 1.50
C LYS A 82 -21.02 19.87 0.29
N HIS A 83 -20.19 18.85 0.52
CA HIS A 83 -19.64 17.95 -0.50
C HIS A 83 -20.49 16.68 -0.68
N SER A 84 -21.67 16.64 -0.06
CA SER A 84 -22.63 15.55 -0.15
C SER A 84 -24.00 16.07 -0.56
N ALA A 85 -24.67 15.36 -1.47
CA ALA A 85 -26.08 15.57 -1.78
C ALA A 85 -26.80 14.21 -1.90
N ARG A 86 -27.79 14.10 -2.79
CA ARG A 86 -28.41 12.80 -3.10
C ARG A 86 -27.41 11.95 -3.89
N TYR A 87 -27.30 10.69 -3.51
CA TYR A 87 -26.45 9.72 -4.18
C TYR A 87 -27.23 8.91 -5.21
N THR A 88 -26.59 8.64 -6.32
CA THR A 88 -27.05 7.70 -7.35
C THR A 88 -26.05 6.56 -7.42
N LYS A 89 -26.53 5.31 -7.39
CA LYS A 89 -25.66 4.15 -7.56
C LYS A 89 -25.08 4.13 -8.97
N ILE A 90 -23.80 3.79 -9.07
CA ILE A 90 -23.11 3.51 -10.33
C ILE A 90 -22.46 2.13 -10.27
N ASP A 91 -22.11 1.59 -11.42
CA ASP A 91 -21.44 0.29 -11.51
C ASP A 91 -19.98 0.46 -11.95
N LEU A 92 -19.05 -0.07 -11.16
CA LEU A 92 -17.66 -0.30 -11.52
C LEU A 92 -17.43 -1.83 -11.53
N PRO A 93 -17.71 -2.52 -12.65
CA PRO A 93 -17.87 -3.97 -12.65
C PRO A 93 -16.61 -4.73 -12.25
N TYR A 94 -15.43 -4.14 -12.45
CA TYR A 94 -14.15 -4.78 -12.15
C TYR A 94 -13.57 -4.44 -10.77
N TRP A 95 -14.15 -3.49 -10.04
CA TRP A 95 -13.74 -3.17 -8.67
C TRP A 95 -14.67 -3.89 -7.68
N LYS A 96 -14.24 -5.06 -7.23
CA LYS A 96 -14.99 -5.92 -6.30
C LYS A 96 -14.46 -5.77 -4.87
N SER A 97 -15.27 -6.21 -3.91
CA SER A 97 -14.88 -6.32 -2.51
C SER A 97 -15.28 -7.66 -1.93
N ALA A 98 -14.62 -8.05 -0.84
CA ALA A 98 -14.97 -9.28 -0.14
C ALA A 98 -16.32 -9.11 0.60
N PRO A 99 -17.17 -10.15 0.68
CA PRO A 99 -16.99 -11.45 0.05
C PRO A 99 -17.32 -11.40 -1.45
N CYS A 100 -16.43 -11.94 -2.29
CA CYS A 100 -16.69 -12.20 -3.70
C CYS A 100 -16.22 -13.62 -4.00
N VAL A 101 -17.15 -14.58 -3.83
CA VAL A 101 -16.92 -16.00 -4.08
C VAL A 101 -17.81 -16.42 -5.22
N ASP A 102 -17.22 -16.63 -6.39
CA ASP A 102 -17.91 -17.14 -7.57
C ASP A 102 -17.87 -18.68 -7.54
N PRO A 103 -19.02 -19.38 -7.51
CA PRO A 103 -19.07 -20.84 -7.48
C PRO A 103 -18.49 -21.50 -8.74
N ASP A 104 -18.41 -20.77 -9.86
CA ASP A 104 -17.86 -21.26 -11.12
C ASP A 104 -16.35 -20.96 -11.26
N VAL A 105 -15.74 -20.32 -10.25
CA VAL A 105 -14.30 -20.01 -10.20
C VAL A 105 -13.61 -20.85 -9.13
N ILE A 106 -12.65 -21.65 -9.55
CA ILE A 106 -11.78 -22.40 -8.63
C ILE A 106 -10.72 -21.43 -8.12
N SER A 107 -10.77 -21.11 -6.82
CA SER A 107 -9.73 -20.30 -6.15
C SER A 107 -8.63 -21.14 -5.49
N LEU A 108 -8.82 -22.47 -5.44
CA LEU A 108 -7.87 -23.40 -4.86
C LEU A 108 -6.80 -23.76 -5.89
N GLY A 109 -5.62 -23.16 -5.77
CA GLY A 109 -4.49 -23.44 -6.65
C GLY A 109 -3.30 -22.52 -6.41
N GLN A 110 -2.21 -22.80 -7.12
CA GLN A 110 -1.09 -21.90 -7.30
C GLN A 110 -1.27 -21.18 -8.64
N TYR A 111 -1.39 -19.86 -8.60
CA TYR A 111 -1.65 -19.06 -9.80
C TYR A 111 -0.51 -18.09 -10.07
N ARG A 112 -0.28 -17.78 -11.34
CA ARG A 112 0.65 -16.74 -11.78
C ARG A 112 0.06 -16.05 -13.00
N TRP A 113 0.12 -14.73 -13.01
CA TRP A 113 -0.37 -13.89 -14.10
C TRP A 113 0.77 -13.06 -14.66
N ASP A 114 0.78 -12.93 -15.99
CA ASP A 114 1.57 -11.92 -16.67
C ASP A 114 1.04 -10.50 -16.37
N PRO A 115 1.80 -9.44 -16.69
CA PRO A 115 1.34 -8.08 -16.54
C PRO A 115 0.04 -7.83 -17.31
N VAL A 116 -0.94 -7.21 -16.65
CA VAL A 116 -2.16 -6.75 -17.30
C VAL A 116 -1.88 -5.43 -18.01
N GLU A 117 -2.29 -5.32 -19.27
CA GLU A 117 -2.11 -4.09 -20.07
C GLU A 117 -3.41 -3.28 -20.14
N ALA A 118 -3.28 -1.96 -20.21
CA ALA A 118 -4.42 -1.09 -20.49
C ALA A 118 -4.82 -1.20 -21.98
N THR A 119 -6.09 -1.47 -22.25
CA THR A 119 -6.61 -1.65 -23.63
C THR A 119 -7.44 -0.46 -24.14
N GLY A 120 -7.49 0.64 -23.39
CA GLY A 120 -8.24 1.84 -23.73
C GLY A 120 -8.12 2.94 -22.66
N GLU A 121 -8.99 3.94 -22.75
CA GLU A 121 -9.03 5.06 -21.80
C GLU A 121 -9.62 4.64 -20.46
N THR A 122 -8.83 4.71 -19.39
CA THR A 122 -9.25 4.38 -18.03
C THR A 122 -8.77 5.41 -17.02
N THR A 123 -9.64 5.74 -16.06
CA THR A 123 -9.30 6.56 -14.90
C THR A 123 -8.95 5.66 -13.71
N TRP A 124 -8.58 6.24 -12.57
CA TRP A 124 -8.38 5.49 -11.32
C TRP A 124 -9.58 4.57 -10.96
N LEU A 125 -10.80 5.00 -11.26
CA LEU A 125 -12.02 4.28 -10.89
C LEU A 125 -12.34 3.17 -11.90
N THR A 126 -12.38 3.51 -13.19
CA THR A 126 -12.74 2.54 -14.25
C THR A 126 -11.60 1.58 -14.59
N GLY A 127 -10.37 1.95 -14.23
CA GLY A 127 -9.14 1.19 -14.43
C GLY A 127 -8.84 0.15 -13.38
N MET A 128 -9.58 0.09 -12.28
CA MET A 128 -9.34 -0.90 -11.22
C MET A 128 -9.73 -2.31 -11.70
N ARG A 129 -8.89 -3.29 -11.40
CA ARG A 129 -9.10 -4.71 -11.66
C ARG A 129 -8.84 -5.51 -10.40
N THR A 130 -9.91 -5.92 -9.71
CA THR A 130 -9.78 -6.75 -8.51
C THR A 130 -9.33 -8.14 -8.91
N MET A 131 -8.19 -8.57 -8.36
CA MET A 131 -7.62 -9.89 -8.61
C MET A 131 -8.15 -10.90 -7.61
N THR A 132 -8.08 -10.56 -6.32
CA THR A 132 -8.50 -11.43 -5.23
C THR A 132 -9.30 -10.67 -4.19
N THR A 133 -10.19 -11.37 -3.49
CA THR A 133 -10.87 -10.87 -2.30
C THR A 133 -10.73 -11.84 -1.13
N ALA A 134 -10.64 -11.32 0.09
CA ALA A 134 -10.50 -12.10 1.31
C ALA A 134 -11.22 -11.39 2.47
N GLY A 135 -11.97 -12.14 3.29
CA GLY A 135 -12.75 -11.58 4.40
C GLY A 135 -14.10 -11.01 3.98
N ASP A 136 -14.52 -9.91 4.60
CA ASP A 136 -15.83 -9.28 4.40
C ASP A 136 -15.78 -7.78 4.76
N VAL A 137 -16.14 -6.95 3.78
CA VAL A 137 -16.16 -5.49 3.89
C VAL A 137 -17.14 -5.00 4.96
N ASN A 138 -18.27 -5.68 5.15
CA ASN A 138 -19.32 -5.24 6.10
C ASN A 138 -18.92 -5.51 7.56
N THR A 139 -18.10 -6.54 7.78
CA THR A 139 -17.53 -6.83 9.10
C THR A 139 -16.16 -6.18 9.30
N GLN A 140 -15.67 -5.44 8.29
CA GLN A 140 -14.41 -4.71 8.33
C GLN A 140 -13.22 -5.62 8.67
N VAL A 141 -13.11 -6.75 7.95
CA VAL A 141 -12.00 -7.70 8.08
C VAL A 141 -11.53 -8.18 6.72
N GLY A 142 -10.23 -8.43 6.58
CA GLY A 142 -9.61 -8.92 5.35
C GLY A 142 -9.21 -7.78 4.40
N MET A 143 -9.18 -8.10 3.11
CA MET A 143 -8.69 -7.23 2.05
C MET A 143 -9.27 -7.56 0.67
N ALA A 144 -9.04 -6.67 -0.30
CA ALA A 144 -8.94 -7.07 -1.71
C ALA A 144 -7.59 -6.64 -2.28
N SER A 145 -7.09 -7.40 -3.25
CA SER A 145 -5.93 -7.03 -4.04
C SER A 145 -6.38 -6.63 -5.44
N HIS A 146 -5.87 -5.51 -5.92
CA HIS A 146 -6.20 -4.96 -7.23
C HIS A 146 -4.95 -4.70 -8.06
N ILE A 147 -5.11 -4.72 -9.38
CA ILE A 147 -4.26 -4.00 -10.32
C ILE A 147 -5.00 -2.72 -10.72
N TYR A 148 -4.33 -1.58 -10.73
CA TYR A 148 -4.87 -0.38 -11.37
C TYR A 148 -4.25 -0.21 -12.77
N LEU A 149 -5.06 0.26 -13.72
CA LEU A 149 -4.65 0.62 -15.07
C LEU A 149 -5.18 2.02 -15.36
N VAL A 150 -4.34 3.05 -15.38
CA VAL A 150 -4.77 4.45 -15.50
C VAL A 150 -4.06 5.12 -16.67
N THR A 151 -4.83 5.55 -17.66
CA THR A 151 -4.33 6.30 -18.81
C THR A 151 -4.77 7.76 -18.75
N GLU A 152 -5.90 8.04 -18.09
CA GLU A 152 -6.51 9.36 -18.01
C GLU A 152 -6.57 9.91 -16.58
N SER A 153 -6.35 11.21 -16.46
CA SER A 153 -6.52 11.92 -15.20
C SER A 153 -7.99 12.05 -14.84
N MET A 154 -8.30 12.02 -13.55
CA MET A 154 -9.59 12.47 -13.04
C MET A 154 -9.67 14.00 -13.14
N VAL A 155 -10.69 14.54 -13.82
CA VAL A 155 -10.92 16.00 -13.97
C VAL A 155 -12.25 16.35 -13.34
N ASP A 156 -12.24 17.24 -12.35
CA ASP A 156 -13.43 17.66 -11.58
C ASP A 156 -14.25 16.46 -11.07
N SER A 157 -13.55 15.36 -10.81
CA SER A 157 -14.05 14.09 -10.31
C SER A 157 -13.17 13.70 -9.14
N TYR A 158 -13.80 13.26 -8.05
CA TYR A 158 -13.15 12.97 -6.77
C TYR A 158 -13.68 11.65 -6.23
N PHE A 159 -12.88 11.00 -5.41
CA PHE A 159 -13.20 9.71 -4.84
C PHE A 159 -12.81 9.64 -3.36
N TYR A 160 -13.59 8.89 -2.59
CA TYR A 160 -13.14 8.35 -1.31
C TYR A 160 -13.76 6.98 -1.05
N SER A 161 -13.08 6.19 -0.22
CA SER A 161 -13.61 4.92 0.28
C SER A 161 -14.08 5.08 1.72
N ALA A 162 -15.34 4.75 1.98
CA ALA A 162 -15.84 4.53 3.34
C ALA A 162 -15.50 3.13 3.87
N ASP A 163 -15.04 2.23 3.01
CA ASP A 163 -14.81 0.82 3.31
C ASP A 163 -13.40 0.54 3.82
N SER A 164 -12.42 1.33 3.38
CA SER A 164 -11.04 0.86 3.35
C SER A 164 -9.99 1.96 3.38
N GLU A 165 -8.84 1.61 3.94
CA GLU A 165 -7.56 2.27 3.66
C GLU A 165 -6.94 1.61 2.43
N LEU A 166 -6.26 2.39 1.58
CA LEU A 166 -5.58 1.88 0.40
C LEU A 166 -4.06 1.96 0.56
N LEU A 167 -3.37 0.85 0.33
CA LEU A 167 -1.92 0.82 0.08
C LEU A 167 -1.68 0.71 -1.43
N VAL A 168 -1.08 1.73 -2.02
CA VAL A 168 -0.80 1.84 -3.46
C VAL A 168 0.67 1.56 -3.73
N VAL A 169 0.95 0.66 -4.67
CA VAL A 169 2.30 0.22 -5.06
C VAL A 169 2.47 0.37 -6.58
N PRO A 170 3.01 1.50 -7.08
CA PRO A 170 3.20 1.70 -8.50
C PRO A 170 4.27 0.78 -9.09
N GLN A 171 4.06 0.42 -10.36
CA GLN A 171 4.97 -0.40 -11.12
C GLN A 171 5.41 0.30 -12.41
N GLU A 172 4.49 0.99 -13.10
CA GLU A 172 4.74 1.75 -14.32
C GLU A 172 4.03 3.11 -14.26
N GLY A 173 4.64 4.13 -14.87
CA GLY A 173 4.12 5.49 -14.91
C GLY A 173 4.21 6.24 -13.58
N ARG A 174 3.79 7.50 -13.56
CA ARG A 174 3.80 8.37 -12.38
C ARG A 174 2.42 8.99 -12.17
N LEU A 175 1.92 8.86 -10.95
CA LEU A 175 0.63 9.39 -10.54
C LEU A 175 0.80 10.54 -9.56
N ARG A 176 -0.20 11.43 -9.52
CA ARG A 176 -0.37 12.44 -8.47
C ARG A 176 -1.70 12.23 -7.77
N PHE A 177 -1.66 12.09 -6.46
CA PHE A 177 -2.83 12.06 -5.58
C PHE A 177 -3.01 13.46 -4.99
N CYS A 178 -4.02 14.18 -5.50
CA CYS A 178 -4.47 15.44 -4.92
C CYS A 178 -5.49 15.09 -3.84
N THR A 179 -5.08 15.14 -2.56
CA THR A 179 -5.91 14.76 -1.41
C THR A 179 -6.40 15.99 -0.64
N GLU A 180 -7.38 15.84 0.24
CA GLU A 180 -7.79 16.91 1.16
C GLU A 180 -6.64 17.41 2.03
N LEU A 181 -5.62 16.61 2.32
CA LEU A 181 -4.53 16.99 3.22
C LEU A 181 -3.26 17.45 2.46
N GLY A 182 -3.33 17.57 1.14
CA GLY A 182 -2.23 17.99 0.29
C GLY A 182 -1.95 17.03 -0.87
N VAL A 183 -0.81 17.21 -1.53
CA VAL A 183 -0.49 16.54 -2.79
C VAL A 183 0.63 15.51 -2.60
N ILE A 184 0.41 14.28 -3.09
CA ILE A 184 1.40 13.20 -3.14
C ILE A 184 1.70 12.85 -4.59
N ASP A 185 2.92 13.11 -5.05
CA ASP A 185 3.44 12.53 -6.30
C ASP A 185 3.99 11.14 -5.99
N LEU A 186 3.70 10.17 -6.85
CA LEU A 186 4.02 8.77 -6.60
C LEU A 186 4.58 8.10 -7.87
N ALA A 187 5.76 7.49 -7.72
CA ALA A 187 6.48 6.78 -8.78
C ALA A 187 6.76 5.31 -8.38
N PRO A 188 7.17 4.43 -9.32
CA PRO A 188 7.63 3.09 -8.98
C PRO A 188 8.78 3.15 -7.98
N GLN A 189 8.90 2.13 -7.13
CA GLN A 189 9.78 2.07 -5.96
C GLN A 189 9.31 2.93 -4.77
N GLU A 190 8.23 3.67 -4.90
CA GLU A 190 7.55 4.31 -3.77
C GLU A 190 6.23 3.59 -3.46
N ILE A 191 5.66 3.83 -2.28
CA ILE A 191 4.29 3.44 -1.93
C ILE A 191 3.54 4.62 -1.36
N ALA A 192 2.21 4.61 -1.45
CA ALA A 192 1.35 5.54 -0.73
C ALA A 192 0.31 4.82 0.12
N ILE A 193 -0.01 5.41 1.27
CA ILE A 193 -1.15 5.01 2.11
C ILE A 193 -2.19 6.12 2.00
N ILE A 194 -3.39 5.78 1.55
CA ILE A 194 -4.55 6.68 1.48
C ILE A 194 -5.56 6.26 2.56
N PRO A 195 -5.75 7.07 3.61
CA PRO A 195 -6.65 6.76 4.71
C PRO A 195 -8.11 6.60 4.27
N ARG A 196 -8.85 5.76 5.01
CA ARG A 196 -10.30 5.62 4.87
C ARG A 196 -10.98 6.97 5.08
N GLY A 197 -11.96 7.27 4.24
CA GLY A 197 -12.76 8.49 4.33
C GLY A 197 -12.11 9.74 3.73
N LEU A 198 -10.82 9.70 3.37
CA LEU A 198 -10.11 10.84 2.80
C LEU A 198 -10.49 11.03 1.32
N VAL A 199 -10.93 12.24 0.96
CA VAL A 199 -11.25 12.58 -0.43
C VAL A 199 -9.97 12.89 -1.22
N TYR A 200 -9.90 12.37 -2.44
CA TYR A 200 -8.81 12.64 -3.36
C TYR A 200 -9.24 12.57 -4.83
N ARG A 201 -8.41 13.09 -5.73
CA ARG A 201 -8.42 12.75 -7.16
C ARG A 201 -7.04 12.31 -7.61
N VAL A 202 -6.99 11.56 -8.71
CA VAL A 202 -5.75 11.03 -9.27
C VAL A 202 -5.46 11.63 -10.64
N GLU A 203 -4.26 12.16 -10.80
CA GLU A 203 -3.75 12.75 -12.05
C GLU A 203 -2.61 11.88 -12.60
N VAL A 204 -2.55 11.76 -13.92
CA VAL A 204 -1.47 11.08 -14.64
C VAL A 204 -0.39 12.11 -14.96
N LEU A 205 0.78 11.97 -14.34
CA LEU A 205 1.95 12.81 -14.63
C LEU A 205 2.74 12.26 -15.82
N GLU A 206 2.95 10.95 -15.84
CA GLU A 206 3.66 10.22 -16.90
C GLU A 206 2.96 8.87 -17.12
N GLY A 207 2.22 8.72 -18.23
CA GLY A 207 1.40 7.54 -18.49
C GLY A 207 1.90 6.65 -19.66
N PRO A 208 1.29 5.47 -19.86
CA PRO A 208 0.22 4.88 -19.03
C PRO A 208 0.73 4.47 -17.65
N CYS A 209 -0.16 4.41 -16.67
CA CYS A 209 0.19 4.04 -15.30
C CYS A 209 -0.39 2.66 -14.94
N ARG A 210 0.43 1.79 -14.36
CA ARG A 210 0.03 0.49 -13.80
C ARG A 210 0.66 0.28 -12.44
N GLY A 211 -0.06 -0.42 -11.57
CA GLY A 211 0.48 -0.88 -10.30
C GLY A 211 -0.54 -1.69 -9.53
N PHE A 212 -0.24 -1.89 -8.26
CA PHE A 212 -1.02 -2.74 -7.36
C PHE A 212 -1.66 -1.92 -6.26
N VAL A 213 -2.82 -2.37 -5.77
CA VAL A 213 -3.49 -1.78 -4.61
C VAL A 213 -3.88 -2.88 -3.65
N CYS A 214 -3.48 -2.77 -2.39
CA CYS A 214 -4.08 -3.53 -1.30
C CYS A 214 -5.17 -2.66 -0.66
N GLU A 215 -6.41 -3.10 -0.78
CA GLU A 215 -7.56 -2.48 -0.14
C GLU A 215 -7.79 -3.15 1.22
N ASN A 216 -7.49 -2.44 2.31
CA ASN A 216 -7.57 -2.94 3.68
C ASN A 216 -8.91 -2.56 4.32
N TYR A 217 -9.76 -3.54 4.62
CA TYR A 217 -11.04 -3.33 5.31
C TYR A 217 -10.89 -3.25 6.84
N GLY A 218 -9.75 -3.72 7.36
CA GLY A 218 -9.52 -3.94 8.79
C GLY A 218 -9.00 -2.73 9.55
N GLN A 219 -8.25 -3.02 10.60
CA GLN A 219 -7.41 -2.02 11.26
C GLN A 219 -6.39 -1.48 10.25
N LYS A 220 -6.13 -0.18 10.30
CA LYS A 220 -5.15 0.51 9.45
C LYS A 220 -3.75 -0.13 9.52
N PHE A 221 -2.93 0.18 8.53
CA PHE A 221 -1.51 -0.17 8.54
C PHE A 221 -0.75 0.58 9.64
N GLU A 222 0.18 -0.13 10.26
CA GLU A 222 1.17 0.38 11.22
C GLU A 222 2.55 -0.21 10.93
N LEU A 223 3.58 0.34 11.57
CA LEU A 223 4.92 -0.23 11.50
C LEU A 223 4.99 -1.52 12.34
N PRO A 224 5.66 -2.58 11.86
CA PRO A 224 5.73 -3.83 12.60
C PRO A 224 6.49 -3.65 13.92
N GLY A 225 6.08 -4.42 14.92
CA GLY A 225 6.87 -4.59 16.14
C GLY A 225 8.25 -5.18 15.79
N ARG A 226 9.33 -4.49 16.17
CA ARG A 226 10.70 -4.85 15.78
C ARG A 226 11.34 -5.95 16.63
N GLY A 227 10.76 -6.27 17.79
CA GLY A 227 11.29 -7.28 18.69
C GLY A 227 12.80 -7.11 18.94
N PRO A 228 13.61 -8.18 18.82
CA PRO A 228 15.06 -8.13 19.02
C PRO A 228 15.85 -7.24 18.05
N ILE A 229 15.28 -6.81 16.92
CA ILE A 229 15.94 -5.84 16.01
C ILE A 229 16.15 -4.51 16.76
N GLY A 230 15.26 -4.18 17.69
CA GLY A 230 15.37 -3.01 18.56
C GLY A 230 14.78 -1.75 17.94
N ALA A 231 15.51 -0.64 18.06
CA ALA A 231 14.95 0.71 17.83
C ALA A 231 15.11 1.25 16.40
N ASN A 232 15.75 0.52 15.47
CA ASN A 232 16.04 0.97 14.11
C ASN A 232 15.94 -0.21 13.11
N CYS A 233 16.14 0.08 11.82
CA CYS A 233 16.01 -0.87 10.69
C CYS A 233 14.56 -1.10 10.22
N LEU A 234 14.41 -1.94 9.19
CA LEU A 234 13.20 -2.10 8.41
C LEU A 234 12.80 -0.76 7.76
N ALA A 235 11.51 -0.43 7.76
CA ALA A 235 11.05 0.90 7.41
C ALA A 235 11.23 1.84 8.62
N ASN A 236 12.11 2.84 8.49
CA ASN A 236 12.30 3.82 9.56
C ASN A 236 11.18 4.88 9.50
N PRO A 237 10.57 5.26 10.65
CA PRO A 237 9.45 6.21 10.67
C PRO A 237 9.76 7.54 9.98
N ARG A 238 11.01 8.02 10.08
CA ARG A 238 11.51 9.25 9.46
C ARG A 238 11.24 9.31 7.95
N ASP A 239 11.29 8.17 7.27
CA ASP A 239 11.30 8.13 5.81
C ASP A 239 9.87 8.13 5.21
N PHE A 240 8.85 7.99 6.06
CA PHE A 240 7.45 8.24 5.68
C PHE A 240 7.17 9.74 5.67
N LYS A 241 6.49 10.20 4.63
CA LYS A 241 6.28 11.62 4.33
C LYS A 241 4.79 11.91 4.15
N ALA A 242 4.23 12.72 5.03
CA ALA A 242 2.89 13.29 4.86
C ALA A 242 2.98 14.58 4.04
N PRO A 243 2.00 14.93 3.18
CA PRO A 243 2.04 16.16 2.40
C PRO A 243 1.79 17.39 3.28
N VAL A 244 2.29 18.57 2.89
CA VAL A 244 1.87 19.85 3.49
C VAL A 244 0.50 20.27 2.96
N ALA A 245 -0.23 21.11 3.70
CA ALA A 245 -1.54 21.61 3.27
C ALA A 245 -1.46 22.30 1.91
N ALA A 246 -2.39 21.94 1.03
CA ALA A 246 -2.62 22.58 -0.26
C ALA A 246 -4.12 22.55 -0.54
N TYR A 247 -4.66 23.63 -1.10
CA TYR A 247 -6.10 23.78 -1.31
C TYR A 247 -6.44 24.36 -2.68
N GLU A 248 -7.64 24.06 -3.15
CA GLU A 248 -8.29 24.69 -4.28
C GLU A 248 -9.48 25.52 -3.79
N ASP A 249 -9.63 26.72 -4.34
CA ASP A 249 -10.85 27.54 -4.20
C ASP A 249 -11.48 27.71 -5.58
N ARG A 250 -12.23 26.70 -5.99
CA ARG A 250 -12.80 26.59 -7.35
C ARG A 250 -14.30 26.28 -7.28
N GLU A 251 -15.11 27.16 -7.87
CA GLU A 251 -16.53 26.93 -8.11
C GLU A 251 -16.72 26.27 -9.48
N VAL A 252 -16.72 24.94 -9.51
CA VAL A 252 -16.87 24.15 -10.73
C VAL A 252 -17.79 22.95 -10.46
N PRO A 253 -18.79 22.67 -11.32
CA PRO A 253 -19.56 21.44 -11.22
C PRO A 253 -18.62 20.23 -11.18
N SER A 254 -18.77 19.39 -10.17
CA SER A 254 -17.88 18.26 -9.92
C SER A 254 -18.66 17.03 -9.46
N THR A 255 -18.08 15.87 -9.70
CA THR A 255 -18.61 14.57 -9.25
C THR A 255 -17.80 14.06 -8.06
N LEU A 256 -18.47 13.68 -6.99
CA LEU A 256 -17.86 12.95 -5.88
C LEU A 256 -18.38 11.51 -5.85
N THR A 257 -17.49 10.55 -6.05
CA THR A 257 -17.78 9.12 -5.98
C THR A 257 -17.38 8.57 -4.61
N ILE A 258 -18.29 7.85 -3.96
CA ILE A 258 -18.04 7.14 -2.71
C ILE A 258 -18.11 5.64 -2.97
N LYS A 259 -17.13 4.90 -2.45
CA LYS A 259 -17.24 3.46 -2.25
C LYS A 259 -17.78 3.17 -0.85
N TRP A 260 -18.91 2.48 -0.77
CA TRP A 260 -19.60 2.15 0.48
C TRP A 260 -20.21 0.75 0.43
N CYS A 261 -19.85 -0.09 1.39
CA CYS A 261 -20.23 -1.49 1.51
C CYS A 261 -20.01 -2.29 0.19
N GLY A 262 -18.89 -2.06 -0.48
CA GLY A 262 -18.55 -2.71 -1.75
C GLY A 262 -19.32 -2.20 -2.97
N GLN A 263 -20.12 -1.13 -2.82
CA GLN A 263 -20.87 -0.50 -3.90
C GLN A 263 -20.38 0.92 -4.17
N PHE A 264 -20.58 1.41 -5.39
CA PHE A 264 -20.18 2.75 -5.80
C PHE A 264 -21.39 3.64 -5.98
N HIS A 265 -21.28 4.87 -5.48
CA HIS A 265 -22.32 5.87 -5.58
C HIS A 265 -21.71 7.22 -5.91
N GLU A 266 -22.43 8.03 -6.68
CA GLU A 266 -22.00 9.37 -7.06
C GLU A 266 -22.97 10.43 -6.59
N THR A 267 -22.44 11.60 -6.29
CA THR A 267 -23.21 12.81 -6.06
C THR A 267 -22.57 13.99 -6.79
N GLN A 268 -23.37 15.02 -7.06
CA GLN A 268 -22.94 16.22 -7.78
C GLN A 268 -22.78 17.38 -6.79
N ILE A 269 -21.65 18.06 -6.90
CA ILE A 269 -21.29 19.24 -6.09
C ILE A 269 -20.92 20.40 -7.02
N ALA A 270 -20.95 21.63 -6.51
CA ALA A 270 -20.73 22.84 -7.32
C ALA A 270 -19.32 23.43 -7.19
N GLN A 271 -18.41 22.70 -6.53
CA GLN A 271 -17.10 23.18 -6.14
C GLN A 271 -16.09 22.03 -6.02
N SER A 272 -14.79 22.36 -5.94
CA SER A 272 -13.77 21.39 -5.51
C SER A 272 -13.94 21.05 -4.01
N PRO A 273 -13.90 19.77 -3.62
CA PRO A 273 -13.87 19.35 -2.22
C PRO A 273 -12.44 19.37 -1.63
N LEU A 274 -11.41 19.66 -2.42
CA LEU A 274 -10.02 19.74 -1.97
C LEU A 274 -9.71 21.14 -1.43
N ASP A 275 -10.46 21.58 -0.44
CA ASP A 275 -10.55 22.97 0.00
C ASP A 275 -10.04 23.20 1.44
N VAL A 276 -9.14 22.34 1.92
CA VAL A 276 -8.53 22.41 3.25
C VAL A 276 -7.31 23.32 3.25
N VAL A 277 -7.47 24.51 3.82
CA VAL A 277 -6.42 25.53 3.88
C VAL A 277 -5.34 25.18 4.90
N ALA A 278 -5.73 24.52 5.99
CA ALA A 278 -4.82 24.08 7.03
C ALA A 278 -5.34 22.83 7.72
N TRP A 279 -4.44 22.02 8.26
CA TRP A 279 -4.82 20.86 9.05
C TRP A 279 -3.78 20.52 10.11
N HIS A 280 -4.23 19.85 11.17
CA HIS A 280 -3.35 19.21 12.12
C HIS A 280 -3.88 17.86 12.58
N GLY A 281 -2.97 16.93 12.86
CA GLY A 281 -3.29 15.62 13.39
C GLY A 281 -2.38 14.51 12.92
N ASN A 282 -2.78 13.28 13.24
CA ASN A 282 -1.99 12.07 13.00
C ASN A 282 -2.65 11.08 12.02
N TYR A 283 -3.84 11.39 11.51
CA TYR A 283 -4.53 10.60 10.49
C TYR A 283 -4.34 11.23 9.11
N ALA A 284 -3.19 10.97 8.49
CA ALA A 284 -2.75 11.61 7.26
C ALA A 284 -2.41 10.57 6.17
N PRO A 285 -2.47 10.93 4.87
CA PRO A 285 -1.89 10.12 3.84
C PRO A 285 -0.36 10.20 3.91
N TYR A 286 0.31 9.12 3.52
CA TYR A 286 1.77 9.05 3.53
C TYR A 286 2.29 8.54 2.19
N LYS A 287 3.48 8.98 1.82
CA LYS A 287 4.34 8.25 0.87
C LYS A 287 5.60 7.72 1.53
N TYR A 288 6.17 6.65 1.00
CA TYR A 288 7.42 6.05 1.45
C TYR A 288 8.24 5.55 0.26
N ASP A 289 9.55 5.80 0.29
CA ASP A 289 10.50 5.33 -0.72
C ASP A 289 11.08 3.98 -0.29
N LEU A 290 10.73 2.91 -1.00
CA LEU A 290 11.17 1.54 -0.72
C LEU A 290 12.68 1.38 -0.84
N SER A 291 13.37 2.27 -1.58
CA SER A 291 14.82 2.28 -1.70
C SER A 291 15.54 2.70 -0.41
N THR A 292 14.81 3.25 0.56
CA THR A 292 15.33 3.60 1.90
C THR A 292 15.13 2.51 2.94
N TYR A 293 14.39 1.44 2.61
CA TYR A 293 14.17 0.30 3.50
C TYR A 293 15.50 -0.34 3.91
N CYS A 294 15.69 -0.58 5.21
CA CYS A 294 16.89 -1.17 5.77
C CYS A 294 16.65 -2.65 6.06
N PRO A 295 16.95 -3.57 5.12
CA PRO A 295 16.69 -4.99 5.29
C PRO A 295 17.56 -5.59 6.40
N VAL A 296 16.97 -6.51 7.14
CA VAL A 296 17.67 -7.37 8.12
C VAL A 296 17.61 -8.80 7.59
N GLY A 297 18.65 -9.60 7.82
CA GLY A 297 18.74 -10.97 7.33
C GLY A 297 19.79 -11.79 8.04
N ALA A 298 19.98 -13.04 7.59
CA ALA A 298 21.00 -13.92 8.11
C ALA A 298 22.42 -13.43 7.72
N VAL A 299 23.27 -13.26 8.73
CA VAL A 299 24.69 -12.88 8.55
C VAL A 299 25.65 -14.06 8.76
N LEU A 300 25.13 -15.28 8.91
CA LEU A 300 25.95 -16.49 9.06
C LEU A 300 25.39 -17.69 8.30
N PHE A 301 24.23 -18.24 8.66
CA PHE A 301 23.63 -19.40 8.00
C PHE A 301 22.10 -19.33 8.03
N ASP A 302 21.45 -20.25 7.32
CA ASP A 302 20.00 -20.39 7.13
C ASP A 302 19.33 -19.23 6.34
N HIS A 303 18.05 -19.44 6.02
CA HIS A 303 17.17 -18.48 5.37
C HIS A 303 16.11 -18.02 6.38
N PRO A 304 16.12 -16.76 6.83
CA PRO A 304 15.13 -16.25 7.77
C PRO A 304 13.71 -16.26 7.20
N ASP A 305 12.71 -16.38 8.07
CA ASP A 305 11.31 -16.24 7.70
C ASP A 305 11.04 -14.86 7.03
N PRO A 306 10.20 -14.79 5.99
CA PRO A 306 10.02 -13.58 5.20
C PRO A 306 9.38 -12.42 5.97
N SER A 307 8.78 -12.67 7.13
CA SER A 307 8.27 -11.63 8.04
C SER A 307 9.37 -10.67 8.52
N ILE A 308 10.65 -11.06 8.45
CA ILE A 308 11.77 -10.15 8.69
C ILE A 308 11.82 -8.98 7.69
N PHE A 309 11.11 -9.10 6.56
CA PHE A 309 11.02 -8.10 5.50
C PHE A 309 9.72 -7.28 5.53
N THR A 310 8.92 -7.35 6.60
CA THR A 310 7.70 -6.54 6.74
C THR A 310 8.03 -5.05 6.72
N VAL A 311 7.30 -4.30 5.89
CA VAL A 311 7.34 -2.82 5.82
C VAL A 311 6.19 -2.24 6.65
N LEU A 312 4.98 -2.74 6.42
CA LEU A 312 3.74 -2.34 7.11
C LEU A 312 2.93 -3.58 7.46
N THR A 313 2.22 -3.53 8.58
CA THR A 313 1.30 -4.59 9.03
C THR A 313 -0.05 -3.97 9.40
N ALA A 314 -1.14 -4.63 9.04
CA ALA A 314 -2.48 -4.32 9.54
C ALA A 314 -2.82 -5.40 10.58
N PRO A 315 -2.96 -5.07 11.87
CA PRO A 315 -3.18 -6.07 12.91
C PRO A 315 -4.59 -6.69 12.82
N SER A 316 -4.74 -7.91 13.32
CA SER A 316 -6.06 -8.52 13.56
C SER A 316 -6.44 -8.45 15.05
N GLY A 317 -7.64 -8.92 15.40
CA GLY A 317 -8.04 -9.08 16.79
C GLY A 317 -7.30 -10.19 17.55
N VAL A 318 -6.41 -10.95 16.89
CA VAL A 318 -5.62 -12.02 17.50
C VAL A 318 -4.15 -11.56 17.59
N PRO A 319 -3.58 -11.42 18.80
CA PRO A 319 -2.18 -11.03 18.97
C PRO A 319 -1.22 -11.94 18.22
N GLY A 320 -0.27 -11.35 17.48
CA GLY A 320 0.70 -12.08 16.67
C GLY A 320 0.18 -12.63 15.34
N THR A 321 -1.07 -12.31 14.97
CA THR A 321 -1.63 -12.67 13.66
C THR A 321 -2.11 -11.40 12.96
N ALA A 322 -1.43 -11.04 11.87
CA ALA A 322 -1.85 -9.90 11.06
C ALA A 322 -3.15 -10.20 10.29
N ASN A 323 -3.92 -9.14 10.04
CA ASN A 323 -4.91 -9.15 8.95
C ASN A 323 -4.16 -9.20 7.62
N ILE A 324 -3.16 -8.32 7.46
CA ILE A 324 -2.34 -8.16 6.27
C ILE A 324 -0.92 -7.81 6.69
N ASP A 325 0.08 -8.47 6.11
CA ASP A 325 1.47 -7.99 6.10
C ASP A 325 1.85 -7.56 4.68
N PHE A 326 2.39 -6.35 4.55
CA PHE A 326 3.08 -5.89 3.34
C PHE A 326 4.58 -6.11 3.50
N VAL A 327 5.10 -7.08 2.76
CA VAL A 327 6.48 -7.59 2.84
C VAL A 327 7.25 -7.17 1.60
N LEU A 328 8.50 -6.73 1.75
CA LEU A 328 9.33 -6.22 0.66
C LEU A 328 10.58 -7.07 0.41
N PHE A 329 10.68 -7.65 -0.78
CA PHE A 329 11.88 -8.33 -1.27
C PHE A 329 12.67 -7.41 -2.20
N ARG A 330 13.63 -6.68 -1.63
CA ARG A 330 14.52 -5.78 -2.39
C ARG A 330 15.97 -6.26 -2.37
N GLU A 331 16.85 -5.47 -2.98
CA GLU A 331 18.30 -5.73 -3.00
C GLU A 331 18.87 -5.95 -1.60
N ARG A 332 19.73 -6.96 -1.48
CA ARG A 332 20.37 -7.34 -0.21
C ARG A 332 21.60 -8.19 -0.45
N TRP A 333 22.46 -8.25 0.56
CA TRP A 333 23.59 -9.17 0.58
C TRP A 333 23.14 -10.57 0.99
N MET A 334 23.55 -11.56 0.22
CA MET A 334 23.38 -12.99 0.48
C MET A 334 24.74 -13.55 0.91
N VAL A 335 24.89 -13.81 2.20
CA VAL A 335 26.17 -14.25 2.80
C VAL A 335 26.09 -15.58 3.53
N ALA A 336 24.90 -16.18 3.65
CA ALA A 336 24.70 -17.43 4.39
C ALA A 336 25.63 -18.55 3.88
N GLU A 337 26.38 -19.14 4.78
CA GLU A 337 27.33 -20.24 4.57
C GLU A 337 26.60 -21.58 4.65
N ASN A 338 27.04 -22.57 3.85
CA ASN A 338 26.50 -23.94 3.86
C ASN A 338 24.95 -24.02 3.85
N THR A 339 24.31 -23.08 3.15
CA THR A 339 22.86 -22.84 3.22
C THR A 339 22.26 -22.89 1.82
N PHE A 340 21.10 -23.52 1.69
CA PHE A 340 20.24 -23.36 0.52
C PHE A 340 19.60 -21.96 0.58
N ARG A 341 20.15 -21.02 -0.19
CA ARG A 341 19.83 -19.58 -0.10
C ARG A 341 18.46 -19.14 -0.62
N PRO A 342 17.86 -19.77 -1.65
CA PRO A 342 16.51 -19.43 -2.06
C PRO A 342 15.48 -19.70 -0.95
N PRO A 343 14.26 -19.17 -1.06
CA PRO A 343 13.16 -19.56 -0.18
C PRO A 343 12.99 -21.10 -0.15
N TRP A 344 12.67 -21.62 1.02
CA TRP A 344 12.49 -23.06 1.26
C TRP A 344 11.14 -23.55 0.70
N TYR A 345 11.01 -24.86 0.48
CA TYR A 345 9.71 -25.47 0.14
C TYR A 345 8.74 -25.31 1.30
N HIS A 346 7.59 -24.69 1.06
CA HIS A 346 6.75 -24.12 2.10
C HIS A 346 5.27 -24.50 1.93
N LYS A 347 4.59 -24.63 3.08
CA LYS A 347 3.13 -24.63 3.24
C LYS A 347 2.81 -23.73 4.41
N ASN A 348 1.92 -22.77 4.20
CA ASN A 348 1.66 -21.71 5.17
C ASN A 348 0.20 -21.71 5.62
N ILE A 349 -0.09 -21.30 6.85
CA ILE A 349 -1.46 -20.98 7.26
C ILE A 349 -1.98 -19.69 6.61
N MET A 350 -1.09 -18.82 6.16
CA MET A 350 -1.43 -17.58 5.47
C MET A 350 -1.55 -17.82 3.95
N SER A 351 -2.25 -16.92 3.27
CA SER A 351 -2.28 -16.83 1.81
C SER A 351 -1.32 -15.74 1.34
N GLU A 352 -0.45 -16.09 0.38
CA GLU A 352 0.66 -15.28 -0.09
C GLU A 352 0.37 -14.77 -1.51
N LEU A 353 0.10 -13.48 -1.67
CA LEU A 353 -0.04 -12.84 -2.98
C LEU A 353 1.20 -11.97 -3.24
N MET A 354 1.96 -12.30 -4.27
CA MET A 354 3.18 -11.59 -4.64
C MET A 354 2.97 -10.71 -5.88
N GLY A 355 3.68 -9.58 -5.94
CA GLY A 355 3.81 -8.74 -7.13
C GLY A 355 5.25 -8.32 -7.38
N ASN A 356 5.59 -8.01 -8.63
CA ASN A 356 6.92 -7.56 -9.02
C ASN A 356 6.91 -6.10 -9.50
N ILE A 357 7.71 -5.23 -8.88
CA ILE A 357 7.82 -3.79 -9.22
C ILE A 357 8.84 -3.60 -10.33
N TYR A 358 10.04 -4.14 -10.18
CA TYR A 358 11.06 -4.15 -11.24
C TYR A 358 12.06 -5.30 -11.05
N GLY A 359 12.75 -5.62 -12.15
CA GLY A 359 13.82 -6.61 -12.12
C GLY A 359 13.33 -8.05 -12.01
N GLN A 360 14.19 -8.93 -11.49
CA GLN A 360 13.94 -10.37 -11.42
C GLN A 360 13.86 -10.86 -9.98
N TYR A 361 12.87 -11.70 -9.67
CA TYR A 361 12.73 -12.30 -8.35
C TYR A 361 13.59 -13.57 -8.21
N ASP A 362 14.35 -13.67 -7.11
CA ASP A 362 15.35 -14.71 -6.86
C ASP A 362 14.80 -16.15 -6.99
N ALA A 363 13.56 -16.39 -6.54
CA ALA A 363 12.97 -17.73 -6.60
C ALA A 363 12.33 -18.09 -7.95
N LYS A 364 12.23 -17.13 -8.89
CA LYS A 364 11.51 -17.31 -10.17
C LYS A 364 12.22 -16.53 -11.30
N PRO A 365 13.30 -17.09 -11.89
CA PRO A 365 14.07 -16.40 -12.92
C PRO A 365 13.29 -16.19 -14.24
N GLN A 366 12.19 -16.93 -14.46
CA GLN A 366 11.34 -16.83 -15.64
C GLN A 366 9.85 -16.75 -15.25
N GLY A 367 9.05 -16.01 -16.02
CA GLY A 367 7.59 -15.94 -15.90
C GLY A 367 7.03 -15.05 -14.78
N PHE A 368 7.85 -14.49 -13.88
CA PHE A 368 7.42 -13.51 -12.87
C PHE A 368 8.10 -12.14 -13.11
N VAL A 369 7.64 -11.46 -14.16
CA VAL A 369 8.21 -10.21 -14.67
C VAL A 369 7.57 -8.98 -14.00
N PRO A 370 8.15 -7.76 -14.13
CA PRO A 370 7.55 -6.54 -13.58
C PRO A 370 6.11 -6.34 -14.05
N GLY A 371 5.20 -6.08 -13.11
CA GLY A 371 3.75 -6.02 -13.35
C GLY A 371 3.02 -7.35 -13.19
N GLY A 372 3.74 -8.47 -13.14
CA GLY A 372 3.18 -9.79 -12.90
C GLY A 372 2.80 -10.03 -11.44
N MET A 373 1.92 -11.01 -11.23
CA MET A 373 1.42 -11.41 -9.91
C MET A 373 1.47 -12.93 -9.73
N SER A 374 1.54 -13.40 -8.49
CA SER A 374 1.27 -14.81 -8.18
C SER A 374 0.51 -14.96 -6.88
N LEU A 375 -0.30 -16.01 -6.78
CA LEU A 375 -1.03 -16.37 -5.58
C LEU A 375 -0.68 -17.79 -5.16
N HIS A 376 -0.25 -17.94 -3.90
CA HIS A 376 -0.12 -19.20 -3.21
C HIS A 376 -1.10 -19.20 -2.02
N ASN A 377 -2.23 -19.87 -2.19
CA ASN A 377 -3.29 -19.86 -1.18
C ASN A 377 -2.93 -20.70 0.05
N MET A 378 -3.58 -20.41 1.18
CA MET A 378 -3.32 -21.06 2.46
C MET A 378 -3.28 -22.59 2.35
N MET A 379 -2.26 -23.16 2.98
CA MET A 379 -1.91 -24.58 3.08
C MET A 379 -1.50 -25.27 1.77
N LEU A 380 -1.42 -24.54 0.65
CA LEU A 380 -0.92 -25.10 -0.60
C LEU A 380 0.61 -25.10 -0.64
N PRO A 381 1.22 -26.21 -1.11
CA PRO A 381 2.67 -26.30 -1.24
C PRO A 381 3.18 -25.37 -2.33
N HIS A 382 4.29 -24.70 -2.06
CA HIS A 382 5.02 -23.91 -3.03
C HIS A 382 6.52 -23.94 -2.68
N GLY A 383 7.36 -23.40 -3.55
CA GLY A 383 8.81 -23.38 -3.36
C GLY A 383 9.56 -23.14 -4.67
N PRO A 384 10.90 -23.23 -4.64
CA PRO A 384 11.73 -23.06 -5.83
C PRO A 384 11.43 -24.14 -6.88
N ASP A 385 11.56 -23.80 -8.15
CA ASP A 385 11.52 -24.77 -9.25
C ASP A 385 12.80 -25.63 -9.30
N ARG A 386 12.85 -26.61 -10.22
CA ARG A 386 14.04 -27.48 -10.38
C ARG A 386 15.31 -26.69 -10.69
N ASN A 387 15.24 -25.67 -11.55
CA ASN A 387 16.43 -24.92 -11.97
C ASN A 387 17.00 -24.13 -10.79
N ALA A 388 16.14 -23.48 -10.01
CA ALA A 388 16.51 -22.80 -8.78
C ALA A 388 17.08 -23.77 -7.74
N PHE A 389 16.45 -24.94 -7.58
CA PHE A 389 16.92 -25.98 -6.66
C PHE A 389 18.31 -26.52 -7.04
N GLU A 390 18.51 -26.94 -8.29
CA GLU A 390 19.79 -27.45 -8.77
C GLU A 390 20.88 -26.38 -8.74
N GLY A 391 20.55 -25.16 -9.17
CA GLY A 391 21.47 -24.04 -9.17
C GLY A 391 21.97 -23.72 -7.76
N ALA A 392 21.05 -23.56 -6.80
CA ALA A 392 21.41 -23.21 -5.43
C ALA A 392 22.07 -24.37 -4.65
N SER A 393 21.68 -25.61 -4.91
CA SER A 393 22.25 -26.77 -4.21
C SER A 393 23.72 -27.04 -4.58
N ASN A 394 24.13 -26.65 -5.79
CA ASN A 394 25.46 -26.91 -6.33
C ASN A 394 26.32 -25.64 -6.48
N ALA A 395 25.81 -24.48 -6.08
CA ALA A 395 26.53 -23.21 -6.18
C ALA A 395 27.74 -23.17 -5.24
N GLU A 396 28.83 -22.57 -5.71
CA GLU A 396 29.93 -22.15 -4.83
C GLU A 396 29.47 -20.93 -4.00
N LEU A 397 29.24 -21.14 -2.71
CA LEU A 397 28.73 -20.10 -1.83
C LEU A 397 29.81 -19.07 -1.49
N LYS A 398 29.59 -17.82 -1.94
CA LYS A 398 30.39 -16.63 -1.62
C LYS A 398 29.48 -15.47 -1.23
N ALA A 399 30.04 -14.37 -0.75
CA ALA A 399 29.26 -13.15 -0.55
C ALA A 399 28.79 -12.62 -1.92
N GLU A 400 27.48 -12.45 -2.08
CA GLU A 400 26.85 -12.00 -3.31
C GLU A 400 25.81 -10.93 -3.00
N LYS A 401 25.76 -9.88 -3.81
CA LYS A 401 24.69 -8.88 -3.72
C LYS A 401 23.60 -9.28 -4.70
N LEU A 402 22.41 -9.60 -4.18
CA LEU A 402 21.21 -9.68 -5.00
C LEU A 402 20.83 -8.25 -5.38
N ASP A 403 20.87 -7.94 -6.67
CA ASP A 403 20.73 -6.58 -7.23
C ASP A 403 19.66 -6.54 -8.33
N ASN A 404 19.23 -5.34 -8.72
CA ASN A 404 18.22 -5.13 -9.75
C ASN A 404 16.93 -5.94 -9.50
N THR A 405 16.35 -5.81 -8.31
CA THR A 405 15.13 -6.54 -7.96
C THR A 405 14.33 -5.82 -6.88
N MET A 406 13.02 -5.73 -7.10
CA MET A 406 12.08 -5.31 -6.07
C MET A 406 10.74 -5.99 -6.30
N SER A 407 10.45 -6.99 -5.48
CA SER A 407 9.15 -7.65 -5.40
C SER A 407 8.55 -7.44 -4.02
N PHE A 408 7.26 -7.69 -3.87
CA PHE A 408 6.57 -7.57 -2.60
C PHE A 408 5.57 -8.70 -2.43
N MET A 409 5.00 -8.79 -1.23
CA MET A 409 3.91 -9.70 -0.92
C MET A 409 2.86 -9.00 -0.06
N PHE A 410 1.59 -9.22 -0.40
CA PHE A 410 0.44 -9.05 0.48
C PHE A 410 0.11 -10.41 1.07
N GLU A 411 0.52 -10.64 2.31
CA GLU A 411 0.20 -11.87 3.04
C GLU A 411 -1.01 -11.63 3.93
N THR A 412 -2.01 -12.52 3.90
CA THR A 412 -3.20 -12.41 4.76
C THR A 412 -3.58 -13.74 5.37
N ARG A 413 -4.17 -13.71 6.57
CA ARG A 413 -4.62 -14.91 7.31
C ARG A 413 -5.84 -15.61 6.71
N PHE A 414 -6.45 -15.01 5.69
CA PHE A 414 -7.68 -15.48 5.07
C PHE A 414 -7.40 -16.13 3.71
N PRO A 415 -8.20 -17.12 3.29
CA PRO A 415 -8.14 -17.59 1.91
C PRO A 415 -8.47 -16.44 0.96
N GLN A 416 -7.72 -16.35 -0.13
CA GLN A 416 -7.95 -15.37 -1.18
C GLN A 416 -8.76 -16.00 -2.31
N HIS A 417 -9.95 -15.47 -2.56
CA HIS A 417 -10.83 -15.91 -3.62
C HIS A 417 -10.56 -15.11 -4.89
N LEU A 418 -10.36 -15.82 -6.01
CA LEU A 418 -10.21 -15.19 -7.33
C LEU A 418 -11.54 -14.56 -7.74
N THR A 419 -11.45 -13.39 -8.37
CA THR A 419 -12.59 -12.82 -9.10
C THR A 419 -12.73 -13.50 -10.48
N GLU A 420 -13.89 -13.32 -11.12
CA GLU A 420 -14.08 -13.75 -12.50
C GLU A 420 -13.02 -13.16 -13.45
N PHE A 421 -12.69 -11.87 -13.27
CA PHE A 421 -11.63 -11.22 -14.04
C PHE A 421 -10.29 -11.95 -13.89
N ALA A 422 -9.85 -12.22 -12.67
CA ALA A 422 -8.57 -12.89 -12.43
C ALA A 422 -8.54 -14.32 -12.99
N ALA A 423 -9.67 -15.02 -12.96
CA ALA A 423 -9.74 -16.41 -13.39
C ALA A 423 -9.91 -16.59 -14.90
N LYS A 424 -10.56 -15.62 -15.59
CA LYS A 424 -10.99 -15.79 -16.99
C LYS A 424 -10.47 -14.73 -17.97
N GLU A 425 -10.15 -13.53 -17.49
CA GLU A 425 -9.78 -12.39 -18.36
C GLU A 425 -8.33 -11.96 -18.20
N ALA A 426 -7.77 -12.01 -16.99
CA ALA A 426 -6.37 -11.73 -16.73
C ALA A 426 -5.48 -12.77 -17.44
N PRO A 427 -4.23 -12.40 -17.83
CA PRO A 427 -3.34 -13.29 -18.57
C PRO A 427 -2.72 -14.33 -17.61
N LEU A 428 -3.54 -15.30 -17.22
CA LEU A 428 -3.17 -16.42 -16.36
C LEU A 428 -2.24 -17.37 -17.11
N GLN A 429 -1.17 -17.80 -16.45
CA GLN A 429 -0.25 -18.81 -16.96
C GLN A 429 -0.75 -20.20 -16.54
N ASP A 430 -1.41 -20.90 -17.47
CA ASP A 430 -2.02 -22.22 -17.23
C ASP A 430 -0.99 -23.30 -16.85
N ASP A 431 0.27 -23.15 -17.28
CA ASP A 431 1.36 -24.09 -17.07
C ASP A 431 2.17 -23.82 -15.78
N TYR A 432 1.78 -22.84 -14.97
CA TYR A 432 2.57 -22.47 -13.80
C TYR A 432 2.73 -23.63 -12.82
N ILE A 433 1.70 -24.45 -12.64
CA ILE A 433 1.75 -25.61 -11.74
C ILE A 433 2.77 -26.67 -12.21
N ASP A 434 3.08 -26.70 -13.51
CA ASP A 434 4.00 -27.68 -14.10
C ASP A 434 5.47 -27.32 -13.85
N CYS A 435 5.76 -26.12 -13.32
CA CYS A 435 7.15 -25.71 -13.03
C CYS A 435 7.86 -26.62 -12.01
N TRP A 436 7.09 -27.36 -11.19
CA TRP A 436 7.61 -28.34 -10.23
C TRP A 436 7.62 -29.79 -10.75
N GLU A 437 7.06 -30.08 -11.93
CA GLU A 437 6.95 -31.46 -12.46
C GLU A 437 8.32 -32.13 -12.63
N SER A 438 9.32 -31.35 -13.01
CA SER A 438 10.68 -31.84 -13.28
C SER A 438 11.54 -32.09 -12.04
N LEU A 439 11.00 -31.93 -10.82
CA LEU A 439 11.73 -32.22 -9.58
C LEU A 439 11.95 -33.73 -9.41
N GLU A 440 13.22 -34.12 -9.23
CA GLU A 440 13.61 -35.52 -9.16
C GLU A 440 13.82 -35.99 -7.71
N LYS A 441 13.55 -37.28 -7.47
CA LYS A 441 13.90 -37.94 -6.20
C LYS A 441 15.43 -38.13 -6.13
N LYS A 442 16.09 -37.40 -5.24
CA LYS A 442 17.54 -37.54 -4.96
C LYS A 442 17.90 -38.51 -3.84
N PHE A 443 16.93 -39.01 -3.08
CA PHE A 443 17.19 -39.89 -1.93
C PHE A 443 17.62 -41.30 -2.35
N ASP A 444 18.83 -41.72 -1.92
CA ASP A 444 19.39 -43.05 -2.18
C ASP A 444 19.60 -43.92 -0.93
N GLY A 445 19.28 -43.40 0.27
CA GLY A 445 19.40 -44.14 1.54
C GLY A 445 20.82 -44.29 2.09
N THR A 446 21.83 -43.65 1.49
CA THR A 446 23.23 -43.75 1.93
C THR A 446 23.73 -42.43 2.56
N PRO A 447 24.46 -42.46 3.69
CA PRO A 447 25.01 -41.25 4.31
C PRO A 447 26.07 -40.56 3.45
N GLY A 448 26.18 -39.23 3.59
CA GLY A 448 27.20 -38.39 2.92
C GLY A 448 26.59 -37.21 2.17
N LYS A 449 27.37 -36.15 1.95
CA LYS A 449 26.99 -35.07 1.02
C LYS A 449 27.00 -35.65 -0.40
N LYS A 450 25.96 -35.34 -1.17
CA LYS A 450 25.76 -35.82 -2.55
C LYS A 450 26.18 -34.76 -3.54
#